data_AF-A0A2W6XCF9-F1
#
_entry.id   AF-A0A2W6XCF9-F1
#
_cell.length_a   1.000
_cell.length_b   1.000
_cell.length_c   1.000
_cell.angle_alpha   90.00
_cell.angle_beta   90.00
_cell.angle_gamma   90.00
#
_symmetry.space_group_name_H-M   'P 1'
#
loop_
_entity.id
_entity.type
_entity.pdbx_description
1 polymer ?
#
loop_
_entity_poly.entity_id
_entity_poly.type
_entity_poly.pdbx_seq_one_letter_code
_entity_poly.pdbx_strand_id
1 'polypeptide(L)'
;MMRLLLAASAALVFSSAAAQAQTPAPQPAQQGGPADVGLLPSAELAVDCGGLNNLAGRAYCVSAPLGQIGALADAYIADLETKGWLAAGGDENRVVFIKRRETGGCDGMQMVAFYDTTKTPVAELPGYLGFATIPGDVCAAQSAAPAAAGSTPQ
;
A
#
# COMPACT_ATOMS: atom_id res chain seq x y z
N MET A 1 28.64 -59.77 26.98
CA MET A 1 28.37 -59.77 28.44
C MET A 1 27.40 -58.63 28.70
N MET A 2 26.09 -58.95 28.76
CA MET A 2 25.28 -59.01 29.99
C MET A 2 24.79 -57.60 30.40
N ARG A 3 23.62 -57.17 29.90
CA ARG A 3 22.31 -57.16 30.58
C ARG A 3 22.24 -56.20 31.77
N LEU A 4 21.37 -55.19 31.68
CA LEU A 4 20.21 -55.05 32.58
C LEU A 4 19.22 -54.01 32.04
N LEU A 5 18.00 -54.48 31.80
CA LEU A 5 16.80 -53.67 31.58
C LEU A 5 16.38 -53.04 32.91
N LEU A 6 15.87 -51.80 32.85
CA LEU A 6 14.86 -51.32 33.79
C LEU A 6 13.88 -50.43 33.03
N ALA A 7 12.68 -50.98 32.83
CA ALA A 7 11.49 -50.27 32.44
C ALA A 7 10.98 -49.48 33.66
N ALA A 8 10.74 -48.19 33.48
CA ALA A 8 9.97 -47.37 34.41
C ALA A 8 8.84 -46.71 33.63
N SER A 9 7.67 -47.35 33.69
CA SER A 9 6.40 -46.80 33.25
C SER A 9 6.00 -45.68 34.21
N ALA A 10 6.04 -44.43 33.76
CA ALA A 10 5.43 -43.31 34.48
C ALA A 10 4.20 -42.82 33.70
N ALA A 11 3.11 -42.68 34.43
CA ALA A 11 1.75 -42.54 33.96
C ALA A 11 1.50 -41.27 33.12
N LEU A 12 0.59 -41.43 32.17
CA LEU A 12 -0.06 -40.38 31.40
C LEU A 12 -0.71 -39.36 32.35
N VAL A 13 -0.26 -38.11 32.31
CA VAL A 13 -1.07 -36.96 32.70
C VAL A 13 -1.40 -36.18 31.43
N PHE A 14 -2.58 -36.45 30.89
CA PHE A 14 -3.18 -35.59 29.89
C PHE A 14 -3.58 -34.29 30.58
N SER A 15 -2.72 -33.28 30.50
CA SER A 15 -3.12 -31.90 30.76
C SER A 15 -3.97 -31.45 29.58
N SER A 16 -5.29 -31.56 29.70
CA SER A 16 -6.24 -30.82 28.88
C SER A 16 -6.04 -29.33 29.15
N ALA A 17 -5.08 -28.72 28.45
CA ALA A 17 -5.02 -27.28 28.32
C ALA A 17 -6.33 -26.85 27.68
N ALA A 18 -7.20 -26.22 28.47
CA ALA A 18 -8.36 -25.53 27.97
C ALA A 18 -7.87 -24.57 26.88
N ALA A 19 -8.20 -24.88 25.63
CA ALA A 19 -8.06 -23.96 24.53
C ALA A 19 -8.93 -22.76 24.89
N GLN A 20 -8.30 -21.72 25.45
CA GLN A 20 -8.94 -20.43 25.51
C GLN A 20 -9.16 -20.04 24.05
N ALA A 21 -10.41 -20.10 23.62
CA ALA A 21 -10.84 -19.45 22.40
C ALA A 21 -10.51 -17.96 22.58
N GLN A 22 -9.33 -17.59 22.11
CA GLN A 22 -8.95 -16.20 21.93
C GLN A 22 -9.90 -15.70 20.85
N THR A 23 -11.04 -15.15 21.26
CA THR A 23 -11.78 -14.21 20.41
C THR A 23 -10.73 -13.23 19.90
N PRO A 24 -10.51 -13.13 18.57
CA PRO A 24 -9.60 -12.14 18.03
C PRO A 24 -10.00 -10.81 18.64
N ALA A 25 -9.09 -10.18 19.38
CA ALA A 25 -9.29 -8.81 19.79
C ALA A 25 -9.64 -8.03 18.52
N PRO A 26 -10.65 -7.13 18.54
CA PRO A 26 -10.90 -6.26 17.40
C PRO A 26 -9.57 -5.61 17.04
N GLN A 27 -9.00 -6.02 15.91
CA GLN A 27 -7.85 -5.34 15.36
C GLN A 27 -8.31 -3.89 15.20
N PRO A 28 -7.55 -2.89 15.71
CA PRO A 28 -7.87 -1.51 15.45
C PRO A 28 -8.16 -1.43 13.95
N ALA A 29 -9.33 -0.89 13.58
CA ALA A 29 -9.63 -0.65 12.19
C ALA A 29 -8.38 0.03 11.64
N GLN A 30 -7.68 -0.63 10.70
CA GLN A 30 -6.55 0.00 10.06
C GLN A 30 -7.10 1.36 9.65
N GLN A 31 -6.47 2.44 10.12
CA GLN A 31 -6.68 3.76 9.56
C GLN A 31 -6.16 3.62 8.14
N GLY A 32 -6.99 3.04 7.28
CA GLY A 32 -6.62 2.45 6.03
C GLY A 32 -6.31 3.56 5.06
N GLY A 33 -5.42 3.28 4.11
CA GLY A 33 -5.30 4.14 2.96
C GLY A 33 -6.58 4.11 2.11
N PRO A 34 -6.56 4.80 0.95
CA PRO A 34 -7.52 4.51 -0.11
C PRO A 34 -7.72 3.00 -0.28
N ALA A 35 -8.92 2.58 -0.72
CA ALA A 35 -9.25 1.16 -0.86
C ALA A 35 -8.08 0.35 -1.44
N ASP A 36 -7.75 -0.76 -0.79
CA ASP A 36 -6.64 -1.68 -1.11
C ASP A 36 -5.22 -1.24 -0.72
N VAL A 37 -4.99 0.01 -0.32
CA VAL A 37 -3.69 0.50 0.19
C VAL A 37 -3.52 0.14 1.66
N GLY A 38 -2.72 -0.89 1.93
CA GLY A 38 -2.31 -1.30 3.28
C GLY A 38 -0.94 -0.77 3.69
N LEU A 39 -0.54 -1.02 4.94
CA LEU A 39 0.83 -0.78 5.39
C LEU A 39 1.72 -1.98 5.02
N LEU A 40 2.75 -1.75 4.19
CA LEU A 40 3.72 -2.79 3.83
C LEU A 40 4.82 -2.95 4.89
N PRO A 41 5.50 -4.12 5.00
CA PRO A 41 6.49 -4.37 6.07
C PRO A 41 7.68 -3.40 6.13
N SER A 42 8.09 -2.82 5.00
CA SER A 42 9.18 -1.84 4.91
C SER A 42 8.72 -0.39 5.09
N ALA A 43 7.45 -0.18 5.40
CA ALA A 43 6.82 1.13 5.51
C ALA A 43 6.45 1.43 6.97
N GLU A 44 6.63 2.69 7.36
CA GLU A 44 6.09 3.24 8.60
C GLU A 44 4.91 4.17 8.29
N LEU A 45 3.86 4.16 9.11
CA LEU A 45 2.74 5.08 8.92
C LEU A 45 3.16 6.52 9.30
N ALA A 46 3.00 7.46 8.37
CA ALA A 46 3.31 8.87 8.57
C ALA A 46 2.01 9.68 8.67
N VAL A 47 1.43 9.77 9.86
CA VAL A 47 0.08 10.35 10.10
C VAL A 47 -0.05 11.80 9.62
N ASP A 48 1.02 12.59 9.72
CA ASP A 48 1.07 14.00 9.31
C ASP A 48 1.77 14.24 7.96
N CYS A 49 2.15 13.16 7.25
CA CYS A 49 2.93 13.22 6.01
C CYS A 49 4.24 14.03 6.17
N GLY A 50 4.85 14.02 7.37
CA GLY A 50 6.04 14.80 7.69
C GLY A 50 5.80 16.30 7.84
N GLY A 51 4.54 16.74 7.93
CA GLY A 51 4.18 18.16 7.92
C GLY A 51 4.40 18.83 6.57
N LEU A 52 4.58 18.06 5.49
CA LEU A 52 4.92 18.54 4.16
C LEU A 52 3.67 18.67 3.27
N ASN A 53 3.76 19.57 2.29
CA ASN A 53 2.81 19.69 1.17
C ASN A 53 1.32 19.86 1.56
N ASN A 54 1.04 20.25 2.81
CA ASN A 54 -0.32 20.35 3.35
C ASN A 54 -1.12 19.04 3.22
N LEU A 55 -0.46 17.88 3.34
CA LEU A 55 -1.08 16.56 3.12
C LEU A 55 -1.66 15.90 4.39
N ALA A 56 -1.36 16.44 5.58
CA ALA A 56 -1.90 15.95 6.84
C ALA A 56 -3.44 15.89 6.79
N GLY A 57 -4.01 14.70 7.03
CA GLY A 57 -5.46 14.45 6.96
C GLY A 57 -6.08 14.50 5.56
N ARG A 58 -5.27 14.68 4.50
CA ARG A 58 -5.72 14.71 3.09
C ARG A 58 -5.21 13.54 2.28
N ALA A 59 -4.09 12.96 2.68
CA ALA A 59 -3.52 11.76 2.09
C ALA A 59 -3.25 10.73 3.18
N TYR A 60 -3.26 9.47 2.78
CA TYR A 60 -2.64 8.41 3.56
C TYR A 60 -1.16 8.39 3.23
N CYS A 61 -0.30 8.65 4.21
CA CYS A 61 1.14 8.72 3.97
C CYS A 61 1.87 7.62 4.72
N VAL A 62 2.86 7.06 4.06
CA VAL A 62 3.84 6.16 4.66
C VAL A 62 5.23 6.71 4.43
N SER A 63 6.17 6.32 5.27
CA SER A 63 7.56 6.73 5.20
C SER A 63 8.52 5.55 5.20
N ALA A 64 9.70 5.80 4.64
CA ALA A 64 10.88 4.96 4.72
C ALA A 64 12.12 5.88 4.62
N PRO A 65 13.34 5.39 4.89
CA PRO A 65 14.55 6.13 4.56
C PRO A 65 14.55 6.55 3.08
N LEU A 66 15.02 7.75 2.77
CA LEU A 66 15.00 8.36 1.45
C LEU A 66 15.73 7.47 0.43
N GLY A 67 16.83 6.83 0.84
CA GLY A 67 17.55 5.88 0.00
C GLY A 67 16.77 4.60 -0.34
N GLN A 68 15.65 4.34 0.34
CA GLN A 68 14.79 3.16 0.16
C GLN A 68 13.41 3.50 -0.42
N ILE A 69 13.09 4.79 -0.61
CA ILE A 69 11.75 5.21 -1.00
C ILE A 69 11.33 4.68 -2.38
N GLY A 70 12.29 4.54 -3.30
CA GLY A 70 12.05 3.96 -4.62
C GLY A 70 11.67 2.48 -4.55
N ALA A 71 12.43 1.69 -3.78
CA ALA A 71 12.11 0.28 -3.56
C ALA A 71 10.77 0.09 -2.84
N LEU A 72 10.41 1.01 -1.94
CA LEU A 72 9.09 1.00 -1.32
C LEU A 72 7.98 1.33 -2.34
N ALA A 73 8.20 2.29 -3.24
CA ALA A 73 7.24 2.62 -4.29
C ALA A 73 7.01 1.42 -5.23
N ASP A 74 8.06 0.73 -5.63
CA ASP A 74 7.98 -0.48 -6.46
C ASP A 74 7.20 -1.60 -5.75
N ALA A 75 7.41 -1.77 -4.45
CA ALA A 75 6.66 -2.75 -3.66
C ALA A 75 5.16 -2.42 -3.60
N TYR A 76 4.79 -1.15 -3.46
CA TYR A 76 3.40 -0.71 -3.53
C TYR A 76 2.78 -0.90 -4.91
N ILE A 77 3.53 -0.60 -5.98
CA ILE A 77 3.06 -0.84 -7.36
C ILE A 77 2.75 -2.32 -7.56
N ALA A 78 3.67 -3.21 -7.17
CA ALA A 78 3.49 -4.65 -7.30
C ALA A 78 2.30 -5.16 -6.48
N ASP A 79 2.18 -4.73 -5.22
CA ASP A 79 1.06 -5.09 -4.34
C ASP A 79 -0.29 -4.64 -4.93
N LEU A 80 -0.37 -3.40 -5.42
CA LEU A 80 -1.58 -2.85 -6.04
C LEU A 80 -1.95 -3.56 -7.34
N GLU A 81 -0.95 -3.96 -8.14
CA GLU A 81 -1.16 -4.76 -9.34
C GLU A 81 -1.82 -6.10 -9.02
N THR A 82 -1.39 -6.79 -7.95
CA THR A 82 -2.05 -8.04 -7.51
C THR A 82 -3.52 -7.84 -7.12
N LYS A 83 -3.90 -6.61 -6.80
CA LYS A 83 -5.25 -6.20 -6.39
C LYS A 83 -6.06 -5.59 -7.55
N GLY A 84 -5.53 -5.66 -8.78
CA GLY A 84 -6.21 -5.22 -10.00
C GLY A 84 -6.10 -3.73 -10.29
N TRP A 85 -5.22 -3.00 -9.60
CA TRP A 85 -4.90 -1.62 -9.93
C TRP A 85 -3.81 -1.58 -11.01
N LEU A 86 -4.01 -0.79 -12.04
CA LEU A 86 -3.11 -0.67 -13.19
C LEU A 86 -2.50 0.72 -13.21
N ALA A 87 -1.18 0.83 -13.35
CA ALA A 87 -0.53 2.11 -13.63
C ALA A 87 -0.97 2.63 -15.00
N ALA A 88 -1.61 3.80 -15.03
CA ALA A 88 -2.20 4.40 -16.22
C ALA A 88 -1.54 5.72 -16.65
N GLY A 89 -0.57 6.20 -15.88
CA GLY A 89 0.16 7.43 -16.14
C GLY A 89 0.91 7.92 -14.91
N GLY A 90 1.47 9.11 -15.01
CA GLY A 90 2.31 9.66 -13.96
C GLY A 90 3.39 10.61 -14.48
N ASP A 91 4.28 10.98 -13.57
CA ASP A 91 5.56 11.60 -13.87
C ASP A 91 6.64 10.98 -12.96
N GLU A 92 7.84 11.56 -12.93
CA GLU A 92 8.99 11.01 -12.22
C GLU A 92 8.72 10.72 -10.73
N ASN A 93 7.82 11.49 -10.09
CA ASN A 93 7.52 11.35 -8.66
C ASN A 93 6.05 10.96 -8.39
N ARG A 94 5.24 10.68 -9.41
CA ARG A 94 3.83 10.34 -9.24
C ARG A 94 3.44 9.19 -10.14
N VAL A 95 2.71 8.22 -9.58
CA VAL A 95 2.01 7.18 -10.33
C VAL A 95 0.52 7.38 -10.18
N VAL A 96 -0.21 7.34 -11.30
CA VAL A 96 -1.67 7.30 -11.33
C VAL A 96 -2.10 5.88 -11.64
N PHE A 97 -2.92 5.31 -10.76
CA PHE A 97 -3.51 3.99 -10.89
C PHE A 97 -4.99 4.09 -11.26
N ILE A 98 -5.44 3.11 -12.04
CA ILE A 98 -6.86 2.89 -12.32
C ILE A 98 -7.26 1.46 -11.96
N LYS A 99 -8.49 1.27 -11.51
CA LYS A 99 -9.10 -0.05 -11.34
C LYS A 99 -10.45 -0.07 -12.04
N ARG A 100 -10.63 -0.99 -12.99
CA ARG A 100 -11.88 -1.09 -13.77
C ARG A 100 -13.00 -1.60 -12.87
N ARG A 101 -14.15 -0.95 -12.94
CA ARG A 101 -15.37 -1.39 -12.24
C ARG A 101 -16.13 -2.39 -13.11
N GLU A 102 -16.76 -3.38 -12.49
CA GLU A 102 -17.56 -4.39 -13.19
C GLU A 102 -18.74 -3.77 -13.96
N THR A 103 -19.34 -2.71 -13.41
CA THR A 103 -20.47 -1.96 -14.00
C THR A 103 -20.02 -0.96 -15.08
N GLY A 104 -18.75 -0.95 -15.47
CA GLY A 104 -18.15 0.05 -16.34
C GLY A 104 -17.59 1.26 -15.59
N GLY A 105 -16.66 1.96 -16.24
CA GLY A 105 -15.87 3.04 -15.64
C GLY A 105 -14.70 2.54 -14.80
N CYS A 106 -13.95 3.49 -14.20
CA CYS A 106 -12.80 3.16 -13.37
C CYS A 106 -12.71 4.02 -12.11
N ASP A 107 -12.24 3.41 -11.03
CA ASP A 107 -11.73 4.12 -9.86
C ASP A 107 -10.33 4.64 -10.16
N GLY A 108 -9.98 5.79 -9.58
CA GLY A 108 -8.67 6.41 -9.72
C GLY A 108 -7.97 6.57 -8.38
N MET A 109 -6.66 6.38 -8.37
CA MET A 109 -5.81 6.65 -7.22
C MET A 109 -4.46 7.20 -7.68
N GLN A 110 -3.85 8.06 -6.88
CA GLN A 110 -2.47 8.48 -7.08
C GLN A 110 -1.59 8.09 -5.90
N MET A 111 -0.34 7.73 -6.21
CA MET A 111 0.77 7.64 -5.28
C MET A 111 1.79 8.72 -5.67
N VAL A 112 2.24 9.53 -4.72
CA VAL A 112 3.26 10.57 -4.94
C VAL A 112 4.42 10.37 -3.97
N ALA A 113 5.64 10.37 -4.48
CA ALA A 113 6.86 10.37 -3.71
C ALA A 113 7.31 11.81 -3.41
N PHE A 114 7.71 12.09 -2.18
CA PHE A 114 8.23 13.39 -1.78
C PHE A 114 9.14 13.29 -0.56
N TYR A 115 9.90 14.35 -0.31
CA TYR A 115 10.75 14.50 0.86
C TYR A 115 10.90 15.99 1.21
N ASP A 116 11.52 16.29 2.34
CA ASP A 116 11.78 17.67 2.77
C ASP A 116 12.94 18.28 1.96
N THR A 117 12.60 19.06 0.94
CA THR A 117 13.56 19.73 0.06
C THR A 117 14.26 20.92 0.71
N THR A 118 13.86 21.32 1.93
CA THR A 118 14.57 22.36 2.71
C THR A 118 15.84 21.82 3.35
N LYS A 119 16.03 20.49 3.35
CA LYS A 119 17.20 19.79 3.89
C LYS A 119 18.09 19.28 2.76
N THR A 120 19.39 19.16 3.04
CA THR A 120 20.31 18.43 2.15
C THR A 120 19.89 16.95 2.09
N PRO A 121 19.58 16.41 0.91
CA PRO A 121 19.09 15.03 0.81
C PRO A 121 20.23 14.05 1.12
N VAL A 122 20.02 13.23 2.15
CA VAL A 122 20.86 12.07 2.50
C VAL A 122 19.97 10.84 2.69
N ALA A 123 20.53 9.65 2.52
CA ALA A 123 19.77 8.40 2.42
C ALA A 123 18.93 8.09 3.68
N GLU A 124 19.36 8.60 4.83
CA GLU A 124 18.76 8.36 6.14
C GLU A 124 17.61 9.32 6.46
N LEU A 125 17.47 10.43 5.73
CA LEU A 125 16.32 11.32 5.90
C LEU A 125 15.04 10.59 5.50
N PRO A 126 13.87 10.95 6.06
CA PRO A 126 12.61 10.35 5.65
C PRO A 126 12.24 10.78 4.23
N GLY A 127 11.94 9.78 3.39
CA GLY A 127 11.12 9.94 2.20
C GLY A 127 9.68 9.49 2.52
N TYR A 128 8.73 10.00 1.76
CA TYR A 128 7.30 9.74 1.96
C TYR A 128 6.64 9.30 0.65
N LEU A 129 5.70 8.37 0.77
CA LEU A 129 4.72 8.07 -0.28
C LEU A 129 3.34 8.50 0.22
N GLY A 130 2.70 9.40 -0.52
CA GLY A 130 1.35 9.85 -0.24
C GLY A 130 0.34 9.22 -1.21
N PHE A 131 -0.74 8.67 -0.67
CA PHE A 131 -1.81 8.03 -1.42
C PHE A 131 -3.11 8.83 -1.28
N ALA A 132 -3.78 9.07 -2.41
CA ALA A 132 -5.09 9.73 -2.45
C ALA A 132 -5.94 9.17 -3.58
N THR A 133 -7.24 9.00 -3.32
CA THR A 133 -8.24 8.68 -4.35
C THR A 133 -8.43 9.88 -5.27
N ILE A 134 -8.50 9.63 -6.57
CA ILE A 134 -8.89 10.62 -7.58
C ILE A 134 -10.41 10.53 -7.74
N PRO A 135 -11.17 11.60 -7.45
CA PRO A 135 -12.63 11.55 -7.51
C PRO A 135 -13.14 11.44 -8.96
N GLY A 136 -14.22 10.69 -9.14
CA GLY A 136 -14.93 10.54 -10.42
C GLY A 136 -14.55 9.29 -11.21
N ASP A 137 -15.10 9.18 -12.43
CA ASP A 137 -14.77 8.10 -13.36
C ASP A 137 -13.56 8.52 -14.22
N VAL A 138 -12.38 8.05 -13.84
CA VAL A 138 -11.12 8.43 -14.51
C VAL A 138 -11.00 7.86 -15.92
N CYS A 139 -11.72 6.79 -16.24
CA CYS A 139 -11.73 6.21 -17.58
C CYS A 139 -12.63 6.97 -18.56
N ALA A 140 -13.66 7.67 -18.07
CA ALA A 140 -14.53 8.49 -18.92
C ALA A 140 -13.79 9.66 -19.58
N ALA A 141 -12.78 10.24 -18.91
CA ALA A 141 -11.95 11.30 -19.45
C ALA A 141 -11.07 10.86 -20.63
N GLN A 142 -10.63 9.58 -20.65
CA GLN A 142 -9.83 9.02 -21.75
C GLN A 142 -10.67 8.67 -22.98
N SER A 143 -11.96 8.37 -22.81
CA SER A 143 -12.87 8.13 -23.95
C SER A 143 -13.27 9.42 -24.69
N ALA A 144 -13.00 10.60 -24.13
CA ALA A 144 -13.31 11.90 -24.73
C ALA A 144 -12.16 12.47 -25.60
N ALA A 145 -11.30 11.62 -26.19
CA ALA A 145 -10.34 12.08 -27.18
C ALA A 145 -11.08 12.79 -28.34
N PRO A 146 -10.73 14.05 -28.71
CA PRO A 146 -11.46 14.78 -29.74
C PRO A 146 -11.39 14.02 -31.06
N ALA A 147 -12.54 13.83 -31.72
CA ALA A 147 -12.56 13.41 -33.11
C ALA A 147 -11.71 14.39 -33.91
N ALA A 148 -10.66 13.89 -34.58
CA ALA A 148 -9.88 14.69 -35.50
C ALA A 148 -10.85 15.30 -36.52
N ALA A 149 -11.06 16.62 -36.46
CA ALA A 149 -11.84 17.34 -37.44
C ALA A 149 -11.10 17.21 -38.77
N GLY A 150 -11.62 16.35 -39.64
CA GLY A 150 -11.11 16.16 -40.99
C GLY A 150 -11.10 17.49 -41.71
N SER A 151 -9.91 18.02 -41.95
CA SER A 151 -9.69 19.12 -42.88
C SER A 151 -10.03 18.64 -44.29
N THR A 152 -11.16 19.14 -44.82
CA THR A 152 -11.43 19.10 -46.26
C THR A 152 -11.18 20.50 -46.80
N PRO A 153 -10.16 20.71 -47.67
CA PRO A 153 -10.16 21.86 -48.57
C PRO A 153 -10.55 21.42 -49.98
N GLN A 154 -11.42 22.23 -50.59
CA GLN A 154 -11.82 22.18 -51.99
C GLN A 154 -10.65 22.37 -52.95
#